data_AF-A0A0B1ZDP3-F1
#
_entry.id   AF-A0A0B1ZDP3-F1
#
_cell.length_a   1.000
_cell.length_b   1.000
_cell.length_c   1.000
_cell.angle_alpha   90.00
_cell.angle_beta   90.00
_cell.angle_gamma   90.00
#
_symmetry.space_group_name_H-M   'P 1'
#
loop_
_entity.id
_entity.type
_entity.pdbx_description
1 polymer ?
#
loop_
_entity_poly.entity_id
_entity_poly.type
_entity_poly.pdbx_seq_one_letter_code
_entity_poly.pdbx_strand_id
1 'polypeptide(L)'
;DRYIVHLLTTLPHRLDGLTVVLDCANGAASGCSPQVFKDAGANVIVIGAEPDGININEGVGSTHLEALQAAVVAHGADLGVAHDGDADRCLAVDHEG
;
A
#
# COMPACT_ATOMS: atom_id res chain seq x y z
N ASP A 1 -3.76 -18.38 0.12
CA ASP A 1 -4.32 -17.13 -0.43
C ASP A 1 -5.02 -17.28 -1.79
N ARG A 2 -6.31 -17.63 -1.80
CA ARG A 2 -7.10 -17.62 -3.06
C ARG A 2 -7.31 -16.20 -3.60
N TYR A 3 -7.48 -15.23 -2.70
CA TYR A 3 -7.74 -13.84 -3.04
C TYR A 3 -6.53 -13.18 -3.73
N ILE A 4 -5.32 -13.34 -3.16
CA ILE A 4 -4.08 -12.83 -3.76
C ILE A 4 -3.86 -13.39 -5.16
N VAL A 5 -3.98 -14.71 -5.33
CA VAL A 5 -3.84 -15.35 -6.65
C VAL A 5 -4.84 -14.76 -7.65
N HIS A 6 -6.08 -14.54 -7.24
CA HIS A 6 -7.09 -13.93 -8.11
C HIS A 6 -6.70 -12.50 -8.51
N LEU A 7 -6.26 -11.66 -7.57
CA LEU A 7 -5.79 -10.31 -7.86
C LEU A 7 -4.62 -10.30 -8.85
N LEU A 8 -3.64 -11.21 -8.69
CA LEU A 8 -2.51 -11.30 -9.61
C LEU A 8 -2.94 -11.65 -11.05
N THR A 9 -4.03 -12.41 -11.21
CA THR A 9 -4.56 -12.74 -12.55
C THR A 9 -5.21 -11.57 -13.29
N THR A 10 -5.52 -10.46 -12.61
CA THR A 10 -6.15 -9.29 -13.25
C THR A 10 -5.13 -8.32 -13.85
N LEU A 11 -3.84 -8.47 -13.50
CA LEU A 11 -2.78 -7.58 -13.98
C LEU A 11 -2.39 -7.93 -15.43
N PRO A 12 -2.41 -6.96 -16.36
CA PRO A 12 -1.97 -7.20 -17.73
C PRO A 12 -0.44 -7.33 -17.85
N HIS A 13 0.30 -6.75 -16.90
CA HIS A 13 1.75 -6.74 -16.84
C HIS A 13 2.24 -6.83 -15.40
N ARG A 14 3.49 -7.27 -15.24
CA ARG A 14 4.20 -7.20 -13.96
C ARG A 14 4.58 -5.75 -13.65
N LEU A 15 4.83 -5.48 -12.37
CA LEU A 15 5.25 -4.18 -11.84
C LEU A 15 6.77 -4.10 -11.63
N ASP A 16 7.54 -4.94 -12.32
CA ASP A 16 8.99 -4.99 -12.19
C ASP A 16 9.62 -3.61 -12.46
N GLY A 17 10.51 -3.17 -11.56
CA GLY A 17 11.20 -1.88 -11.66
C GLY A 17 10.48 -0.70 -11.01
N LEU A 18 9.21 -0.86 -10.60
CA LEU A 18 8.50 0.16 -9.83
C LEU A 18 8.78 0.03 -8.34
N THR A 19 9.01 1.16 -7.67
CA THR A 19 9.06 1.29 -6.22
C THR A 19 7.76 1.91 -5.73
N VAL A 20 7.04 1.19 -4.86
CA VAL A 20 5.71 1.58 -4.39
C VAL A 20 5.71 1.66 -2.86
N VAL A 21 5.24 2.77 -2.31
CA VAL A 21 4.93 2.87 -0.88
C VAL A 21 3.47 2.47 -0.65
N LEU A 22 3.23 1.57 0.28
CA LEU A 22 1.89 1.14 0.67
C LEU A 22 1.60 1.57 2.09
N ASP A 23 0.52 2.34 2.27
CA ASP A 23 -0.09 2.56 3.58
C ASP A 23 -1.30 1.64 3.72
N CYS A 24 -1.23 0.71 4.67
CA CYS A 24 -2.29 -0.28 4.89
C CYS A 24 -3.24 0.08 6.03
N ALA A 25 -3.14 1.30 6.57
CA ALA A 25 -4.00 1.86 7.61
C ALA A 25 -4.07 1.07 8.92
N ASN A 26 -3.11 0.17 9.17
CA ASN A 26 -3.16 -0.88 10.18
C ASN A 26 -4.46 -1.70 10.09
N GLY A 27 -4.99 -1.84 8.87
CA GLY A 27 -6.30 -2.42 8.58
C GLY A 27 -6.22 -3.79 7.90
N ALA A 28 -7.30 -4.16 7.24
CA ALA A 28 -7.46 -5.43 6.54
C ALA A 28 -6.41 -5.66 5.45
N ALA A 29 -5.87 -4.60 4.85
CA ALA A 29 -4.85 -4.66 3.81
C ALA A 29 -3.43 -4.98 4.32
N SER A 30 -3.17 -4.92 5.63
CA SER A 30 -1.81 -4.99 6.22
C SER A 30 -1.01 -6.23 5.81
N GLY A 31 -1.69 -7.36 5.58
CA GLY A 31 -1.07 -8.58 5.08
C GLY A 31 -1.14 -8.73 3.56
N CYS A 32 -2.32 -8.54 2.97
CA CYS A 32 -2.55 -8.91 1.57
C CYS A 32 -1.99 -7.89 0.57
N SER A 33 -2.05 -6.58 0.86
CA SER A 33 -1.59 -5.54 -0.07
C SER A 33 -0.08 -5.62 -0.30
N PRO A 34 0.79 -5.67 0.74
CA PRO A 34 2.21 -5.84 0.53
C PRO A 34 2.57 -7.11 -0.24
N GLN A 35 1.88 -8.22 0.03
CA GLN A 35 2.13 -9.49 -0.63
C GLN A 35 1.77 -9.44 -2.12
N VAL A 36 0.59 -8.91 -2.48
CA VAL A 36 0.14 -8.79 -3.87
C VAL A 36 1.11 -7.93 -4.69
N PHE A 37 1.52 -6.77 -4.18
CA PHE A 37 2.44 -5.89 -4.91
C PHE A 37 3.84 -6.51 -5.07
N LYS A 38 4.36 -7.20 -4.03
CA LYS A 38 5.63 -7.94 -4.11
C LYS A 38 5.56 -9.05 -5.15
N ASP A 39 4.51 -9.87 -5.13
CA ASP A 39 4.34 -10.98 -6.09
C ASP A 39 4.14 -10.47 -7.52
N ALA A 40 3.52 -9.29 -7.67
CA ALA A 40 3.41 -8.59 -8.95
C ALA A 40 4.75 -8.03 -9.47
N GLY A 41 5.79 -7.94 -8.64
CA GLY A 41 7.15 -7.54 -9.03
C GLY A 41 7.64 -6.18 -8.54
N ALA A 42 6.81 -5.44 -7.79
CA ALA A 42 7.21 -4.13 -7.29
C ALA A 42 8.23 -4.24 -6.14
N ASN A 43 9.09 -3.23 -6.03
CA ASN A 43 9.85 -2.96 -4.81
C ASN A 43 8.91 -2.28 -3.82
N VAL A 44 8.55 -2.96 -2.73
CA VAL A 44 7.50 -2.49 -1.82
C VAL A 44 8.09 -1.94 -0.52
N ILE A 45 7.70 -0.72 -0.19
CA ILE A 45 7.92 -0.07 1.10
C ILE A 45 6.57 0.00 1.80
N VAL A 46 6.50 -0.36 3.08
CA VAL A 46 5.23 -0.47 3.80
C VAL A 46 5.24 0.43 5.02
N ILE A 47 4.15 1.17 5.20
CA ILE A 47 3.79 1.88 6.43
C ILE A 47 2.38 1.46 6.85
N GLY A 48 2.00 1.71 8.11
CA GLY A 48 0.67 1.40 8.59
C GLY A 48 0.28 -0.07 8.38
N ALA A 49 1.16 -1.02 8.70
CA ALA A 49 0.90 -2.46 8.54
C ALA A 49 1.27 -3.30 9.78
N GLU A 50 1.29 -2.66 10.96
CA GLU A 50 1.53 -3.31 12.26
C GLU A 50 0.27 -3.17 13.14
N PRO A 51 -0.84 -3.84 12.79
CA PRO A 51 -2.08 -3.76 13.56
C PRO A 51 -1.92 -4.34 14.96
N ASP A 52 -2.32 -3.58 15.98
CA ASP A 52 -2.36 -4.01 17.38
C ASP A 52 -3.79 -4.24 17.92
N GLY A 53 -4.79 -4.02 17.06
CA GLY A 53 -6.21 -4.14 17.37
C GLY A 53 -6.88 -2.84 17.80
N ILE A 54 -6.14 -1.76 18.00
CA ILE A 54 -6.67 -0.43 18.38
C ILE A 54 -6.15 0.72 17.51
N ASN A 55 -5.04 0.53 16.79
CA ASN A 55 -4.37 1.56 15.98
C ASN A 55 -4.84 1.67 14.51
N ILE A 56 -6.00 1.11 14.18
CA ILE A 56 -6.56 1.19 12.82
C ILE A 56 -6.90 2.65 12.46
N ASN A 57 -6.48 3.09 11.28
CA ASN A 57 -6.63 4.47 10.78
C ASN A 57 -6.03 5.57 11.68
N GLU A 58 -5.19 5.23 12.67
CA GLU A 58 -4.62 6.22 13.59
C GLU A 58 -3.46 6.96 12.93
N GLY A 59 -3.75 8.11 12.30
CA GLY A 59 -2.75 8.94 11.63
C GLY A 59 -2.13 8.31 10.37
N VAL A 60 -2.78 7.28 9.84
CA VAL A 60 -2.40 6.53 8.63
C VAL A 60 -3.65 6.22 7.80
N GLY A 61 -3.45 5.79 6.56
CA GLY A 61 -4.50 5.36 5.66
C GLY A 61 -5.08 6.48 4.80
N SER A 62 -6.12 6.15 4.04
CA SER A 62 -6.60 6.99 2.94
C SER A 62 -7.21 8.33 3.37
N THR A 63 -7.44 8.55 4.67
CA THR A 63 -7.88 9.83 5.25
C THR A 63 -6.75 10.64 5.88
N HIS A 64 -5.53 10.11 5.94
CA HIS A 64 -4.32 10.69 6.53
C HIS A 64 -3.11 10.43 5.64
N LEU A 65 -3.02 11.17 4.53
CA LEU A 65 -2.02 10.94 3.47
C LEU A 65 -0.63 11.49 3.80
N GLU A 66 -0.48 12.32 4.82
CA GLU A 66 0.75 13.07 5.10
C GLU A 66 1.96 12.14 5.30
N ALA A 67 1.75 11.01 5.98
CA ALA A 67 2.78 10.00 6.20
C ALA A 67 3.17 9.29 4.89
N LEU A 68 2.18 8.99 4.03
CA LEU A 68 2.42 8.39 2.72
C LEU A 68 3.20 9.33 1.79
N GLN A 69 2.81 10.60 1.71
CA GLN A 69 3.50 11.61 0.90
C GLN A 69 4.96 11.78 1.34
N ALA A 70 5.19 11.91 2.65
CA ALA A 70 6.53 12.01 3.20
C ALA A 70 7.38 10.77 2.88
N ALA A 71 6.80 9.57 2.98
CA ALA A 71 7.49 8.32 2.66
C ALA A 71 7.81 8.20 1.16
N VAL A 72 6.90 8.58 0.27
CA VAL A 72 7.14 8.56 -1.18
C VAL A 72 8.34 9.43 -1.55
N VAL A 73 8.36 10.68 -1.08
CA VAL A 73 9.46 11.62 -1.33
C VAL A 73 10.76 11.13 -0.67
N ALA A 74 10.71 10.68 0.58
CA ALA A 74 11.89 10.23 1.32
C ALA A 74 12.57 9.01 0.68
N HIS A 75 11.79 8.14 0.05
CA HIS A 75 12.30 6.94 -0.60
C HIS A 75 12.51 7.08 -2.11
N GLY A 76 12.14 8.22 -2.70
CA GLY A 76 12.17 8.41 -4.15
C GLY A 76 11.31 7.36 -4.88
N ALA A 77 10.17 7.01 -4.29
CA ALA A 77 9.26 6.01 -4.85
C ALA A 77 8.51 6.57 -6.07
N ASP A 78 8.12 5.69 -6.99
CA ASP A 78 7.39 6.08 -8.20
C ASP A 78 5.94 6.50 -7.88
N LEU A 79 5.37 5.92 -6.82
CA LEU A 79 4.04 6.25 -6.31
C LEU A 79 3.81 5.71 -4.88
N GLY A 80 2.78 6.25 -4.24
CA GLY A 80 2.19 5.74 -3.01
C GLY A 80 0.74 5.30 -3.18
N VAL A 81 0.30 4.29 -2.45
CA VAL A 81 -1.11 3.88 -2.34
C VAL A 81 -1.49 3.72 -0.87
N ALA A 82 -2.51 4.47 -0.43
CA ALA A 82 -3.11 4.33 0.89
C ALA A 82 -4.46 3.65 0.80
N HIS A 83 -4.66 2.60 1.60
CA HIS A 83 -5.96 1.97 1.84
C HIS A 83 -6.66 2.61 3.03
N ASP A 84 -7.95 2.40 3.19
CA ASP A 84 -8.63 2.57 4.47
C ASP A 84 -8.68 1.27 5.29
N GLY A 85 -9.25 1.35 6.49
CA GLY A 85 -9.20 0.28 7.49
C GLY A 85 -9.74 -1.08 7.01
N ASP A 86 -10.79 -1.12 6.19
CA ASP A 86 -11.32 -2.35 5.58
C ASP A 86 -10.93 -2.53 4.11
N ALA A 87 -10.16 -1.59 3.54
CA ALA A 87 -9.58 -1.63 2.21
C ALA A 87 -10.60 -1.68 1.06
N ASP A 88 -11.74 -1.00 1.22
CA ASP A 88 -12.70 -0.76 0.14
C ASP A 88 -12.41 0.54 -0.64
N ARG A 89 -11.56 1.40 -0.09
CA ARG A 89 -11.03 2.61 -0.74
C ARG A 89 -9.52 2.55 -0.90
N CYS A 90 -9.06 3.19 -1.96
CA CYS A 90 -7.66 3.56 -2.06
C CYS A 90 -7.51 5.00 -2.57
N LEU A 91 -6.49 5.68 -2.08
CA LEU A 91 -6.02 6.97 -2.58
C LEU A 91 -4.57 6.81 -3.01
N ALA A 92 -4.17 7.54 -4.05
CA ALA A 92 -2.83 7.47 -4.61
C ALA A 92 -2.10 8.80 -4.43
N VAL A 93 -0.78 8.68 -4.26
CA VAL A 93 0.18 9.78 -4.19
C VAL A 93 1.17 9.59 -5.34
N ASP A 94 1.50 10.64 -6.07
CA ASP A 94 2.52 10.58 -7.13
C ASP A 94 3.93 10.78 -6.55
N HIS A 95 4.95 10.64 -7.39
CA HIS A 95 6.36 10.76 -7.00
C HIS A 95 6.77 12.15 -6.42
N GLU A 96 5.97 13.20 -6.58
CA GLU A 96 6.25 14.53 -6.03
C GLU A 96 5.62 14.75 -4.64
N GLY A 97 4.72 13.86 -4.19
CA GLY A 97 4.08 13.87 -2.88
C GLY A 97 2.68 14.46 -2.87
#